data_AF-A0A0E4G8T4-F1
#
_entry.id   AF-A0A0E4G8T4-F1
#
_cell.length_a   1.000
_cell.length_b   1.000
_cell.length_c   1.000
_cell.angle_alpha   90.00
_cell.angle_beta   90.00
_cell.angle_gamma   90.00
#
_symmetry.space_group_name_H-M   'P 1'
#
loop_
_entity.id
_entity.type
_entity.pdbx_description
1 polymer ?
#
loop_
_entity_poly.entity_id
_entity_poly.type
_entity_poly.pdbx_seq_one_letter_code
_entity_poly.pdbx_strand_id
1 'polypeptide(L)'
;MEPANTTKPLISPICLPLMQEFRNSTPLELKLATELSESRKVKRLSPANCQAQLIHEGAFLPVQELPVCADDLESDAGMRFSGHTGSALQGSIDFNDRKHYFLYGLSLLMRSSRPKTPDLPYLLTDVSQHLDWILENMKVNNTDNGPSPTKEFALMHRLPVRNIAKRRLFNFNTCGILSNSSQESYEQEPWIGFVERWDDLAKSNKYIYCVVTLISEWYAVGPASCLGYDTKE
;
A
#
# COMPACT_ATOMS: atom_id res chain seq x y z
N MET A 1 -0.75 15.42 18.37
CA MET A 1 -0.79 14.12 17.67
C MET A 1 0.27 13.24 18.29
N GLU A 2 -0.09 11.99 18.59
CA GLU A 2 0.79 10.98 19.17
C GLU A 2 1.13 9.93 18.08
N PRO A 3 2.31 9.29 18.12
CA PRO A 3 2.65 8.23 17.18
C PRO A 3 1.83 6.97 17.45
N ALA A 4 1.68 6.14 16.43
CA ALA A 4 1.13 4.80 16.55
C ALA A 4 1.99 3.96 17.52
N ASN A 5 1.33 3.25 18.43
CA ASN A 5 2.01 2.39 19.40
C ASN A 5 2.40 1.05 18.77
N THR A 6 3.60 0.99 18.18
CA THR A 6 4.15 -0.18 17.48
C THR A 6 4.57 -1.32 18.40
N THR A 7 4.46 -1.17 19.73
CA THR A 7 4.66 -2.27 20.67
C THR A 7 3.43 -3.19 20.73
N LYS A 8 2.30 -2.80 20.11
CA LYS A 8 1.09 -3.62 20.02
C LYS A 8 1.23 -4.61 18.85
N PRO A 9 0.81 -5.88 19.01
CA PRO A 9 1.07 -6.94 18.02
C PRO A 9 0.40 -6.72 16.66
N LEU A 10 -0.70 -5.95 16.64
CA LEU A 10 -1.54 -5.67 15.46
C LEU A 10 -1.32 -4.26 14.91
N ILE A 11 -0.25 -3.57 15.33
CA ILE A 11 0.08 -2.23 14.86
C ILE A 11 1.55 -2.23 14.49
N SER A 12 1.86 -2.40 13.21
CA SER A 12 3.23 -2.32 12.72
C SER A 12 3.26 -1.76 11.30
N PRO A 13 4.30 -0.98 10.93
CA PRO A 13 4.36 -0.38 9.61
C PRO A 13 4.77 -1.41 8.54
N ILE A 14 4.25 -1.27 7.33
CA ILE A 14 4.76 -1.98 6.15
C ILE A 14 6.07 -1.35 5.66
N CYS A 15 6.92 -2.10 4.97
CA CYS A 15 8.09 -1.52 4.33
C CYS A 15 7.70 -0.70 3.08
N LEU A 16 8.36 0.44 2.88
CA LEU A 16 8.39 1.11 1.59
C LEU A 16 9.58 0.59 0.77
N PRO A 17 9.45 0.45 -0.57
CA PRO A 17 10.53 -0.03 -1.44
C PRO A 17 11.53 1.11 -1.68
N LEU A 18 12.16 1.56 -0.61
CA LEU A 18 13.07 2.69 -0.66
C LEU A 18 14.32 2.31 -1.45
N MET A 19 14.90 1.12 -1.32
CA MET A 19 16.13 0.76 -2.07
C MET A 19 15.85 0.32 -3.51
N GLN A 20 16.79 0.58 -4.43
CA GLN A 20 16.66 0.12 -5.82
C GLN A 20 16.52 -1.41 -5.92
N GLU A 21 17.20 -2.15 -5.05
CA GLU A 21 17.09 -3.61 -4.98
C GLU A 21 15.66 -4.08 -4.67
N PHE A 22 14.94 -3.40 -3.77
CA PHE A 22 13.54 -3.73 -3.45
C PHE A 22 12.55 -3.26 -4.51
N ARG A 23 12.88 -2.23 -5.29
CA ARG A 23 12.04 -1.80 -6.43
C ARG A 23 12.15 -2.72 -7.62
N ASN A 24 13.32 -3.29 -7.83
CA ASN A 24 13.62 -4.15 -8.98
C ASN A 24 13.44 -5.64 -8.67
N SER A 25 13.26 -6.01 -7.40
CA SER A 25 13.01 -7.39 -7.01
C SER A 25 11.62 -7.85 -7.45
N THR A 26 11.53 -9.10 -7.88
CA THR A 26 10.25 -9.80 -8.05
C THR A 26 9.79 -10.34 -6.70
N PRO A 27 8.62 -9.94 -6.18
CA PRO A 27 8.08 -10.49 -4.95
C PRO A 27 7.85 -12.00 -5.05
N LEU A 28 8.08 -12.72 -3.95
CA LEU A 28 7.76 -14.15 -3.82
C LEU A 28 6.24 -14.39 -3.86
N GLU A 29 5.49 -13.45 -3.30
CA GLU A 29 4.04 -13.46 -3.22
C GLU A 29 3.53 -12.02 -3.32
N LEU A 30 2.41 -11.84 -4.02
CA LEU A 30 1.65 -10.59 -4.02
C LEU A 30 0.30 -10.84 -3.35
N LYS A 31 -0.06 -9.98 -2.41
CA LYS A 31 -1.39 -9.94 -1.80
C LYS A 31 -2.01 -8.55 -1.97
N LEU A 32 -3.32 -8.50 -2.11
CA LEU A 32 -4.10 -7.28 -1.98
C LEU A 32 -4.77 -7.30 -0.60
N ALA A 33 -4.34 -6.42 0.29
CA ALA A 33 -4.95 -6.24 1.60
C ALA A 33 -6.03 -5.15 1.53
N THR A 34 -7.24 -5.51 1.92
CA THR A 34 -8.44 -4.69 1.73
C THR A 34 -9.12 -4.36 3.05
N GLU A 35 -8.97 -5.21 4.05
CA GLU A 35 -9.40 -4.98 5.42
C GLU A 35 -8.37 -5.59 6.38
N LEU A 36 -8.54 -5.37 7.69
CA LEU A 36 -7.64 -5.89 8.73
C LEU A 36 -7.48 -7.41 8.66
N SER A 37 -8.55 -8.16 8.38
CA SER A 37 -8.54 -9.63 8.34
C SER A 37 -8.76 -10.20 6.94
N GLU A 38 -8.72 -9.36 5.90
CA GLU A 38 -9.03 -9.77 4.54
C GLU A 38 -7.90 -9.36 3.58
N SER A 39 -7.12 -10.35 3.16
CA SER A 39 -6.18 -10.23 2.05
C SER A 39 -6.29 -11.39 1.08
N ARG A 40 -6.09 -11.11 -0.21
CA ARG A 40 -6.14 -12.10 -1.28
C ARG A 40 -4.84 -12.17 -2.04
N LYS A 41 -4.44 -13.38 -2.42
CA LYS A 41 -3.32 -13.56 -3.35
C LYS A 41 -3.71 -13.06 -4.73
N VAL A 42 -2.85 -12.22 -5.30
CA VAL A 42 -3.07 -11.61 -6.61
C VAL A 42 -1.83 -11.82 -7.49
N LYS A 43 -1.99 -11.62 -8.79
CA LYS A 43 -0.91 -11.55 -9.76
C LYS A 43 -0.93 -10.19 -10.44
N ARG A 44 0.26 -9.64 -10.69
CA ARG A 44 0.39 -8.43 -11.52
C ARG A 44 0.11 -8.78 -12.98
N LEU A 45 -0.71 -7.99 -13.65
CA LEU A 45 -0.98 -8.14 -15.08
C LEU A 45 0.09 -7.43 -15.90
N SER A 46 0.37 -7.96 -17.10
CA SER A 46 1.16 -7.23 -18.09
C SER A 46 0.36 -6.02 -18.61
N PRO A 47 1.03 -4.95 -19.10
CA PRO A 47 0.34 -3.80 -19.69
C PRO A 47 -0.64 -4.19 -20.81
N ALA A 48 -0.26 -5.15 -21.67
CA ALA A 48 -1.12 -5.65 -22.74
C ALA A 48 -2.38 -6.35 -22.20
N ASN A 49 -2.23 -7.21 -21.18
CA ASN A 49 -3.37 -7.91 -20.59
C ASN A 49 -4.29 -6.95 -19.83
N CYS A 50 -3.71 -5.97 -19.11
CA CYS A 50 -4.51 -4.96 -18.43
C CYS A 50 -5.29 -4.10 -19.44
N GLN A 51 -4.63 -3.61 -20.49
CA GLN A 51 -5.27 -2.82 -21.52
C GLN A 51 -6.39 -3.61 -22.22
N ALA A 52 -6.17 -4.89 -22.52
CA ALA A 52 -7.19 -5.75 -23.12
C ALA A 52 -8.43 -5.87 -22.23
N GLN A 53 -8.27 -6.04 -20.92
CA GLN A 53 -9.39 -6.09 -19.97
C GLN A 53 -10.10 -4.73 -19.83
N LEU A 54 -9.37 -3.62 -19.84
CA LEU A 54 -9.96 -2.28 -19.76
C LEU A 54 -10.76 -1.89 -21.02
N ILE A 55 -10.24 -2.22 -22.20
CA ILE A 55 -10.91 -1.95 -23.49
C ILE A 55 -12.23 -2.71 -23.59
N HIS A 56 -12.28 -3.96 -23.10
CA HIS A 56 -13.50 -4.76 -23.08
C HIS A 56 -14.67 -4.05 -22.37
N GLU A 57 -14.35 -3.26 -21.34
CA GLU A 57 -15.33 -2.50 -20.55
C GLU A 57 -15.51 -1.05 -21.02
N GLY A 58 -14.94 -0.69 -22.17
CA GLY A 58 -15.08 0.64 -22.79
C GLY A 58 -14.21 1.74 -22.16
N ALA A 59 -13.22 1.37 -21.32
CA ALA A 59 -12.22 2.30 -20.80
C ALA A 59 -10.95 2.23 -21.66
N PHE A 60 -10.61 3.34 -22.33
CA PHE A 60 -9.36 3.43 -23.08
C PHE A 60 -8.38 4.34 -22.33
N LEU A 61 -7.31 3.74 -21.82
CA LEU A 61 -6.16 4.47 -21.27
C LEU A 61 -4.95 4.24 -22.18
N PRO A 62 -4.20 5.29 -22.56
CA PRO A 62 -2.92 5.14 -23.22
C PRO A 62 -1.99 4.23 -22.41
N VAL A 63 -1.17 3.42 -23.08
CA VAL A 63 -0.28 2.45 -22.39
C VAL A 63 0.65 3.12 -21.39
N GLN A 64 1.09 4.35 -21.69
CA GLN A 64 1.96 5.15 -20.83
C GLN A 64 1.26 5.66 -19.57
N GLU A 65 -0.07 5.70 -19.57
CA GLU A 65 -0.92 6.17 -18.48
C GLU A 65 -1.60 4.99 -17.76
N LEU A 66 -1.31 3.75 -18.17
CA LEU A 66 -1.89 2.57 -17.53
C LEU A 66 -1.43 2.50 -16.07
N PRO A 67 -2.37 2.38 -15.11
CA PRO A 67 -2.01 2.13 -13.72
C PRO A 67 -1.38 0.73 -13.59
N VAL A 68 -0.86 0.44 -12.39
CA VAL A 68 -0.51 -0.93 -12.05
C VAL A 68 -1.79 -1.74 -12.00
N CYS A 69 -1.83 -2.87 -12.70
CA CYS A 69 -3.00 -3.75 -12.71
C CYS A 69 -2.68 -5.07 -12.03
N ALA A 70 -3.62 -5.56 -11.23
CA ALA A 70 -3.55 -6.87 -10.62
C ALA A 70 -4.87 -7.62 -10.79
N ASP A 71 -4.82 -8.94 -10.70
CA ASP A 71 -5.99 -9.81 -10.74
C ASP A 71 -5.84 -10.93 -9.72
N ASP A 72 -6.96 -11.56 -9.34
CA ASP A 72 -6.92 -12.68 -8.39
C ASP A 72 -6.02 -13.81 -8.93
N LEU A 73 -5.19 -14.39 -8.05
CA LEU A 73 -4.30 -15.50 -8.43
C LEU A 73 -5.12 -16.76 -8.70
N GLU A 74 -6.06 -17.06 -7.82
CA GLU A 74 -7.02 -18.15 -7.91
C GLU A 74 -8.43 -17.54 -7.91
N SER A 75 -9.10 -17.56 -9.06
CA SER A 75 -10.46 -17.04 -9.24
C SER A 75 -11.46 -18.06 -8.66
N ASP A 76 -11.52 -18.18 -7.34
CA ASP A 76 -12.50 -19.06 -6.72
C ASP A 76 -13.89 -18.39 -6.78
N ALA A 77 -14.82 -19.05 -7.49
CA ALA A 77 -16.24 -18.73 -7.59
C ALA A 77 -16.67 -17.45 -8.35
N GLY A 78 -15.85 -16.90 -9.24
CA GLY A 78 -16.30 -15.90 -10.23
C GLY A 78 -16.79 -14.56 -9.67
N MET A 79 -16.49 -14.27 -8.40
CA MET A 79 -16.75 -12.98 -7.77
C MET A 79 -15.42 -12.35 -7.35
N ARG A 80 -14.97 -11.36 -8.14
CA ARG A 80 -13.82 -10.51 -7.77
C ARG A 80 -14.13 -9.81 -6.46
N PHE A 81 -13.10 -9.72 -5.62
CA PHE A 81 -13.23 -9.11 -4.31
C PHE A 81 -13.57 -7.62 -4.45
N SER A 82 -14.54 -7.13 -3.67
CA SER A 82 -14.88 -5.70 -3.65
C SER A 82 -13.81 -4.93 -2.88
N GLY A 83 -12.68 -4.66 -3.53
CA GLY A 83 -11.61 -3.88 -2.93
C GLY A 83 -12.09 -2.47 -2.58
N HIS A 84 -11.74 -2.01 -1.39
CA HIS A 84 -11.97 -0.62 -0.99
C HIS A 84 -10.93 0.31 -1.63
N THR A 85 -11.30 1.57 -1.86
CA THR A 85 -10.32 2.61 -2.23
C THR A 85 -9.16 2.60 -1.24
N GLY A 86 -7.93 2.59 -1.74
CA GLY A 86 -6.72 2.59 -0.91
C GLY A 86 -6.23 1.23 -0.46
N SER A 87 -6.91 0.13 -0.84
CA SER A 87 -6.43 -1.23 -0.57
C SER A 87 -4.97 -1.40 -0.99
N ALA A 88 -4.17 -2.05 -0.16
CA ALA A 88 -2.73 -2.11 -0.29
C ALA A 88 -2.29 -3.34 -1.10
N LEU A 89 -1.65 -3.12 -2.24
CA LEU A 89 -0.91 -4.18 -2.92
C LEU A 89 0.44 -4.33 -2.24
N GLN A 90 0.62 -5.47 -1.60
CA GLN A 90 1.79 -5.82 -0.83
C GLN A 90 2.52 -7.00 -1.45
N GLY A 91 3.84 -6.92 -1.49
CA GLY A 91 4.70 -7.96 -2.04
C GLY A 91 5.75 -8.39 -1.04
N SER A 92 5.93 -9.70 -0.89
CA SER A 92 6.91 -10.23 0.06
C SER A 92 8.28 -10.45 -0.57
N ILE A 93 9.33 -10.05 0.14
CA ILE A 93 10.74 -10.27 -0.20
C ILE A 93 11.42 -10.91 1.01
N ASP A 94 12.26 -11.92 0.77
CA ASP A 94 13.16 -12.42 1.81
C ASP A 94 14.39 -11.51 1.92
N PHE A 95 14.58 -10.95 3.11
CA PHE A 95 15.68 -10.05 3.44
C PHE A 95 16.18 -10.36 4.84
N ASN A 96 17.50 -10.51 5.02
CA ASN A 96 18.12 -10.91 6.30
C ASN A 96 17.45 -12.14 6.95
N ASP A 97 17.23 -13.19 6.15
CA ASP A 97 16.60 -14.46 6.57
C ASP A 97 15.18 -14.32 7.15
N ARG A 98 14.48 -13.23 6.81
CA ARG A 98 13.10 -12.97 7.20
C ARG A 98 12.27 -12.53 6.00
N LYS A 99 10.98 -12.91 6.00
CA LYS A 99 10.00 -12.43 5.02
C LYS A 99 9.54 -11.02 5.42
N HIS A 100 9.77 -10.05 4.54
CA HIS A 100 9.32 -8.67 4.69
C HIS A 100 8.28 -8.34 3.61
N TYR A 101 7.16 -7.74 4.01
CA TYR A 101 6.17 -7.19 3.10
C TYR A 101 6.48 -5.73 2.77
N PHE A 102 6.47 -5.44 1.48
CA PHE A 102 6.67 -4.10 0.92
C PHE A 102 5.40 -3.61 0.24
N LEU A 103 5.12 -2.32 0.36
CA LEU A 103 4.00 -1.68 -0.31
C LEU A 103 4.37 -1.35 -1.77
N TYR A 104 3.68 -1.99 -2.72
CA TYR A 104 3.87 -1.79 -4.16
C TYR A 104 2.81 -0.90 -4.79
N GLY A 105 1.59 -0.89 -4.26
CA GLY A 105 0.52 -0.10 -4.85
C GLY A 105 -0.65 0.17 -3.91
N LEU A 106 -1.47 1.15 -4.31
CA LEU A 106 -2.69 1.53 -3.60
C LEU A 106 -3.86 1.52 -4.59
N SER A 107 -4.92 0.80 -4.26
CA SER A 107 -6.11 0.66 -5.10
C SER A 107 -6.78 2.00 -5.36
N LEU A 108 -7.03 2.26 -6.64
CA LEU A 108 -7.87 3.34 -7.12
C LEU A 108 -9.26 2.73 -7.37
N LEU A 109 -10.24 3.10 -6.55
CA LEU A 109 -11.61 2.77 -6.90
C LEU A 109 -12.06 3.71 -8.01
N MET A 110 -12.08 3.22 -9.26
CA MET A 110 -12.94 3.84 -10.25
C MET A 110 -14.37 3.64 -9.75
N ARG A 111 -15.10 4.74 -9.49
CA ARG A 111 -16.53 4.70 -9.21
C ARG A 111 -17.23 4.15 -10.46
N SER A 112 -17.27 2.84 -10.63
CA SER A 112 -18.17 2.24 -11.60
C SER A 112 -19.57 2.42 -11.03
N SER A 113 -20.40 3.16 -11.74
CA SER A 113 -21.82 3.35 -11.43
C SER A 113 -22.65 2.09 -11.66
N ARG A 114 -21.98 0.95 -11.94
CA ARG A 114 -22.58 -0.36 -12.17
C ARG A 114 -22.19 -1.33 -11.05
N PRO A 115 -23.15 -1.84 -10.27
CA PRO A 115 -22.88 -2.65 -9.07
C PRO A 115 -22.17 -4.00 -9.29
N LYS A 116 -21.84 -4.39 -10.52
CA LYS A 116 -21.24 -5.68 -10.87
C LYS A 116 -20.51 -5.58 -12.21
N THR A 117 -19.27 -5.10 -12.22
CA THR A 117 -18.32 -5.43 -13.29
C THR A 117 -17.36 -6.46 -12.73
N PRO A 118 -17.76 -7.75 -12.67
CA PRO A 118 -16.90 -8.79 -12.14
C PRO A 118 -15.64 -8.96 -12.96
N ASP A 119 -15.45 -8.26 -14.09
CA ASP A 119 -14.39 -8.45 -15.10
C ASP A 119 -13.22 -7.46 -15.09
N LEU A 120 -13.28 -6.38 -14.29
CA LEU A 120 -12.18 -5.40 -14.26
C LEU A 120 -11.04 -5.86 -13.35
N PRO A 121 -9.78 -5.65 -13.76
CA PRO A 121 -8.64 -5.85 -12.87
C PRO A 121 -8.65 -4.80 -11.76
N TYR A 122 -7.97 -5.11 -10.66
CA TYR A 122 -7.62 -4.10 -9.66
C TYR A 122 -6.70 -3.06 -10.32
N LEU A 123 -7.08 -1.79 -10.23
CA LEU A 123 -6.28 -0.67 -10.73
C LEU A 123 -5.60 0.02 -9.55
N LEU A 124 -4.29 0.20 -9.64
CA LEU A 124 -3.48 0.67 -8.52
C LEU A 124 -2.50 1.75 -8.93
N THR A 125 -2.30 2.70 -8.04
CA THR A 125 -1.19 3.66 -8.11
C THR A 125 0.13 2.94 -7.80
N ASP A 126 1.17 3.16 -8.60
CA ASP A 126 2.51 2.60 -8.35
C ASP A 126 3.23 3.37 -7.24
N VAL A 127 3.33 2.80 -6.04
CA VAL A 127 3.98 3.48 -4.90
C VAL A 127 5.43 3.82 -5.20
N SER A 128 6.14 3.02 -6.00
CA SER A 128 7.55 3.28 -6.34
C SER A 128 7.72 4.60 -7.12
N GLN A 129 6.74 4.98 -7.93
CA GLN A 129 6.75 6.22 -8.71
C GLN A 129 6.43 7.46 -7.86
N HIS A 130 5.76 7.27 -6.72
CA HIS A 130 5.35 8.35 -5.83
C HIS A 130 6.19 8.45 -4.55
N LEU A 131 7.26 7.65 -4.41
CA LEU A 131 8.10 7.66 -3.20
C LEU A 131 8.67 9.04 -2.87
N ASP A 132 9.18 9.77 -3.88
CA ASP A 132 9.75 11.10 -3.64
C ASP A 132 8.69 12.07 -3.10
N TRP A 133 7.48 12.06 -3.68
CA TRP A 133 6.35 12.85 -3.20
C TRP A 133 5.92 12.45 -1.78
N ILE A 134 5.82 11.14 -1.49
CA ILE A 134 5.49 10.64 -0.14
C ILE A 134 6.51 11.17 0.86
N LEU A 135 7.80 10.99 0.57
CA LEU A 135 8.89 11.39 1.45
C LEU A 135 8.91 12.90 1.63
N GLU A 136 8.71 13.69 0.58
CA GLU A 136 8.67 15.16 0.62
C GLU A 136 7.61 15.69 1.58
N ASN A 137 6.42 15.09 1.57
CA ASN A 137 5.30 15.48 2.43
C ASN A 137 5.43 15.02 3.89
N MET A 138 6.36 14.12 4.19
CA MET A 138 6.66 13.75 5.59
C MET A 138 7.49 14.84 6.26
N LYS A 139 7.00 15.32 7.42
CA LYS A 139 7.70 16.27 8.28
C LYS A 139 8.63 15.52 9.23
N VAL A 140 9.87 15.95 9.33
CA VAL A 140 10.79 15.47 10.36
C VAL A 140 10.74 16.47 11.51
N ASN A 141 10.29 16.04 12.69
CA ASN A 141 10.47 16.85 13.88
C ASN A 141 11.93 16.74 14.31
N ASN A 142 12.65 17.87 14.32
CA ASN A 142 14.09 17.95 14.66
C ASN A 142 14.41 17.64 16.14
N THR A 143 13.48 17.05 16.89
CA THR A 143 13.65 16.71 18.31
C THR A 143 14.24 15.32 18.56
N ASP A 144 14.49 14.51 17.52
CA ASP A 144 15.14 13.20 17.67
C ASP A 144 16.65 13.32 17.87
N ASN A 145 17.06 13.40 19.14
CA ASN A 145 18.39 13.00 19.62
C ASN A 145 18.53 11.46 19.58
N GLY A 146 18.30 10.86 18.41
CA GLY A 146 18.52 9.42 18.20
C GLY A 146 20.01 9.06 18.19
N PRO A 147 20.40 7.82 18.58
CA PRO A 147 21.79 7.44 18.69
C PRO A 147 22.55 7.56 17.37
N SER A 148 23.81 7.97 17.49
CA SER A 148 24.78 8.12 16.39
C SER A 148 24.91 6.81 15.59
N PRO A 149 25.13 6.86 14.26
CA PRO A 149 25.13 5.66 13.42
C PRO A 149 26.26 4.70 13.81
N THR A 150 25.88 3.52 14.33
CA THR A 150 26.78 2.37 14.47
C THR A 150 27.14 1.80 13.10
N LYS A 151 28.29 1.10 13.03
CA LYS A 151 28.99 0.65 11.80
C LYS A 151 28.19 -0.24 10.81
N GLU A 152 26.93 -0.54 11.10
CA GLU A 152 25.99 -1.31 10.24
C GLU A 152 25.49 -0.50 9.03
N PHE A 153 25.67 0.84 9.05
CA PHE A 153 25.36 1.74 7.94
C PHE A 153 26.30 1.61 6.72
N ALA A 154 27.34 0.77 6.75
CA ALA A 154 28.23 0.60 5.61
C ALA A 154 27.57 -0.11 4.41
N LEU A 155 26.52 -0.92 4.64
CA LEU A 155 25.68 -1.50 3.59
C LEU A 155 24.63 -0.51 3.02
N MET A 156 24.45 0.66 3.64
CA MET A 156 23.35 1.61 3.39
C MET A 156 23.63 2.69 2.33
N HIS A 157 24.70 2.57 1.53
CA HIS A 157 25.03 3.51 0.44
C HIS A 157 24.12 3.38 -0.81
N ARG A 158 23.14 2.46 -0.81
CA ARG A 158 22.24 2.18 -1.96
C ARG A 158 20.80 2.68 -1.79
N LEU A 159 20.56 3.56 -0.83
CA LEU A 159 19.25 4.17 -0.58
C LEU A 159 19.06 5.48 -1.40
N PRO A 160 18.01 5.60 -2.23
CA PRO A 160 17.68 6.80 -3.00
C PRO A 160 17.13 7.95 -2.15
N VAL A 161 16.72 7.70 -0.89
CA VAL A 161 16.31 8.77 0.02
C VAL A 161 17.52 9.63 0.32
N ARG A 162 17.73 10.74 -0.39
CA ARG A 162 18.92 11.60 -0.20
C ARG A 162 18.95 12.25 1.18
N ASN A 163 17.79 12.45 1.80
CA ASN A 163 17.65 13.10 3.10
C ASN A 163 17.81 12.10 4.26
N ILE A 164 18.96 12.17 4.95
CA ILE A 164 19.30 11.29 6.08
C ILE A 164 18.29 11.39 7.24
N ALA A 165 17.71 12.56 7.48
CA ALA A 165 16.75 12.76 8.56
C ALA A 165 15.43 12.01 8.29
N LYS A 166 14.97 11.99 7.03
CA LYS A 166 13.79 11.21 6.61
C LYS A 166 14.04 9.70 6.63
N ARG A 167 15.29 9.25 6.46
CA ARG A 167 15.66 7.83 6.60
C ARG A 167 15.38 7.30 8.01
N ARG A 168 15.52 8.14 9.05
CA ARG A 168 15.29 7.75 10.44
C ARG A 168 13.83 7.38 10.73
N LEU A 169 12.90 7.80 9.88
CA LEU A 169 11.48 7.46 10.00
C LEU A 169 11.18 6.00 9.64
N PHE A 170 12.13 5.30 9.01
CA PHE A 170 11.94 3.94 8.51
C PHE A 170 12.94 2.98 9.15
N ASN A 171 12.43 1.89 9.72
CA ASN A 171 13.24 0.82 10.27
C ASN A 171 13.08 -0.45 9.42
N PHE A 172 14.05 -0.70 8.55
CA PHE A 172 14.05 -1.87 7.66
C PHE A 172 14.16 -3.21 8.39
N ASN A 173 14.64 -3.21 9.64
CA ASN A 173 14.74 -4.43 10.44
C ASN A 173 13.39 -4.84 11.05
N THR A 174 12.40 -3.94 11.10
CA THR A 174 11.12 -4.17 11.79
C THR A 174 9.89 -3.94 10.90
N CYS A 175 10.00 -3.18 9.81
CA CYS A 175 8.87 -2.97 8.91
C CYS A 175 8.48 -4.26 8.18
N GLY A 176 7.20 -4.40 7.83
CA GLY A 176 6.71 -5.46 6.96
C GLY A 176 6.84 -6.86 7.53
N ILE A 177 7.05 -7.01 8.84
CA ILE A 177 7.13 -8.32 9.51
C ILE A 177 5.77 -8.60 10.14
N LEU A 178 5.17 -9.74 9.78
CA LEU A 178 4.01 -10.26 10.49
C LEU A 178 4.47 -10.89 11.81
N SER A 179 3.85 -10.48 12.92
CA SER A 179 4.09 -11.11 14.21
C SER A 179 3.50 -12.53 14.19
N ASN A 180 4.30 -13.54 14.57
CA ASN A 180 3.80 -14.90 14.79
C ASN A 180 2.98 -14.95 16.09
N SER A 181 1.85 -14.23 16.18
CA SER A 181 0.92 -14.40 17.29
C SER A 181 0.11 -15.67 17.04
N SER A 182 0.57 -16.78 17.63
CA SER A 182 -0.07 -18.10 17.61
C SER A 182 -1.43 -18.17 18.32
N GLN A 183 -2.13 -17.05 18.52
CA GLN A 183 -3.36 -16.97 19.31
C GLN A 183 -4.58 -16.44 18.57
N GLU A 184 -4.44 -15.86 17.37
CA GLU A 184 -5.59 -15.41 16.58
C GLU A 184 -5.58 -16.14 15.23
N SER A 185 -6.64 -16.91 14.95
CA SER A 185 -6.80 -17.73 13.75
C SER A 185 -7.00 -16.94 12.46
N TYR A 186 -6.84 -15.62 12.51
CA TYR A 186 -7.02 -14.72 11.38
C TYR A 186 -5.68 -14.01 11.15
N GLU A 187 -5.06 -14.23 9.98
CA GLU A 187 -3.92 -13.44 9.53
C GLU A 187 -4.39 -11.98 9.41
N GLN A 188 -4.12 -11.17 10.44
CA GLN A 188 -4.41 -9.75 10.39
C GLN A 188 -3.26 -8.99 9.74
N GLU A 189 -3.59 -7.97 8.95
CA GLU A 189 -2.66 -7.10 8.24
C GLU A 189 -2.35 -5.87 9.14
N PRO A 190 -1.26 -5.88 9.93
CA PRO A 190 -1.06 -4.95 11.07
C PRO A 190 -0.72 -3.51 10.65
N TRP A 191 -0.48 -3.29 9.36
CA TRP A 191 -0.28 -1.98 8.74
C TRP A 191 -1.57 -1.42 8.14
N ILE A 192 -2.68 -2.14 8.15
CA ILE A 192 -3.94 -1.68 7.56
C ILE A 192 -4.75 -0.90 8.58
N GLY A 193 -5.29 0.25 8.16
CA GLY A 193 -6.24 1.04 8.93
C GLY A 193 -7.24 1.72 8.02
N PHE A 194 -8.14 2.51 8.60
CA PHE A 194 -9.23 3.14 7.85
C PHE A 194 -9.34 4.63 8.13
N VAL A 195 -9.74 5.36 7.09
CA VAL A 195 -10.20 6.75 7.19
C VAL A 195 -11.64 6.77 6.76
N GLU A 196 -12.49 7.26 7.66
CA GLU A 196 -13.91 7.44 7.42
C GLU A 196 -14.23 8.92 7.34
N ARG A 197 -14.98 9.30 6.31
CA ARG A 197 -15.50 10.65 6.15
C ARG A 197 -17.00 10.60 5.89
N TRP A 198 -17.75 11.48 6.55
CA TRP A 198 -19.17 11.66 6.26
C TRP A 198 -19.38 12.28 4.86
N ASP A 199 -20.30 11.70 4.08
CA ASP A 199 -20.70 12.25 2.79
C ASP A 199 -21.89 13.20 2.95
N ASP A 200 -21.60 14.49 3.09
CA ASP A 200 -22.61 15.55 3.21
C ASP A 200 -23.53 15.66 1.98
N LEU A 201 -23.05 15.25 0.79
CA LEU A 201 -23.77 15.37 -0.48
C LEU A 201 -24.76 14.23 -0.69
N ALA A 202 -24.48 13.04 -0.14
CA ALA A 202 -25.28 11.85 -0.39
C ALA A 202 -26.63 11.83 0.38
N LYS A 203 -26.95 12.83 1.22
CA LYS A 203 -28.18 12.90 2.07
C LYS A 203 -28.56 11.54 2.70
N SER A 204 -27.58 10.70 2.98
CA SER A 204 -27.73 9.34 3.49
C SER A 204 -26.60 9.08 4.48
N ASN A 205 -26.78 8.08 5.36
CA ASN A 205 -25.76 7.66 6.34
C ASN A 205 -24.55 6.96 5.68
N LYS A 206 -24.16 7.36 4.47
CA LYS A 206 -23.05 6.77 3.74
C LYS A 206 -21.75 7.48 4.11
N TYR A 207 -20.77 6.69 4.54
CA TYR A 207 -19.41 7.14 4.79
C TYR A 207 -18.55 6.83 3.58
N ILE A 208 -17.67 7.76 3.20
CA ILE A 208 -16.51 7.42 2.39
C ILE A 208 -15.60 6.61 3.31
N TYR A 209 -15.42 5.34 2.97
CA TYR A 209 -14.56 4.40 3.67
C TYR A 209 -13.35 4.10 2.80
N CYS A 210 -12.17 4.42 3.31
CA CYS A 210 -10.92 4.16 2.63
C CYS A 210 -9.94 3.41 3.51
N VAL A 211 -9.20 2.52 2.87
CA VAL A 211 -8.06 1.85 3.47
C VAL A 211 -6.87 2.79 3.41
N VAL A 212 -6.14 2.85 4.52
CA VAL A 212 -4.85 3.51 4.63
C VAL A 212 -3.82 2.51 5.13
N THR A 213 -2.56 2.72 4.77
CA THR A 213 -1.45 1.83 5.12
C THR A 213 -0.42 2.55 5.96
N LEU A 214 -0.16 2.05 7.16
CA LEU A 214 0.87 2.54 8.07
C LEU A 214 2.26 2.26 7.49
N ILE A 215 3.05 3.31 7.25
CA ILE A 215 4.40 3.21 6.67
C ILE A 215 5.51 3.61 7.65
N SER A 216 5.14 4.21 8.78
CA SER A 216 5.99 4.51 9.94
C SER A 216 5.11 4.79 11.15
N GLU A 217 5.69 4.95 12.35
CA GLU A 217 4.93 5.27 13.57
C GLU A 217 4.14 6.58 13.48
N TRP A 218 4.56 7.51 12.61
CA TRP A 218 3.95 8.83 12.48
C TRP A 218 3.08 9.01 11.24
N TYR A 219 3.17 8.10 10.27
CA TYR A 219 2.61 8.31 8.94
C TYR A 219 1.94 7.05 8.40
N ALA A 220 0.73 7.26 7.88
CA ALA A 220 0.04 6.35 6.99
C ALA A 220 -0.15 7.00 5.62
N VAL A 221 -0.25 6.18 4.58
CA VAL A 221 -0.47 6.61 3.20
C VAL A 221 -1.80 6.05 2.70
N GLY A 222 -2.51 6.83 1.89
CA GLY A 222 -3.73 6.40 1.23
C GLY A 222 -4.11 7.39 0.11
N PRO A 223 -5.13 7.08 -0.70
CA PRO A 223 -5.54 7.94 -1.80
C PRO A 223 -6.07 9.29 -1.30
N ALA A 224 -5.69 10.38 -1.98
CA ALA A 224 -6.14 11.74 -1.60
C ALA A 224 -7.66 11.92 -1.73
N SER A 225 -8.30 11.19 -2.64
CA SER A 225 -9.75 11.18 -2.85
C SER A 225 -10.53 10.79 -1.58
N CYS A 226 -9.91 10.05 -0.66
CA CYS A 226 -10.47 9.67 0.63
C CYS A 226 -10.76 10.85 1.55
N LEU A 227 -10.07 11.98 1.34
CA LEU A 227 -10.22 13.19 2.15
C LEU A 227 -11.16 14.22 1.50
N GLY A 228 -11.74 13.92 0.34
CA GLY A 228 -12.59 14.85 -0.41
C GLY A 228 -11.82 15.90 -1.20
N TYR A 229 -10.51 15.67 -1.44
CA TYR A 229 -9.81 16.37 -2.50
C TYR A 229 -10.23 15.75 -3.82
N ASP A 230 -11.37 16.18 -4.36
CA ASP A 230 -11.56 16.12 -5.80
C ASP A 230 -10.45 16.99 -6.38
N THR A 231 -9.48 16.37 -7.06
CA THR A 231 -8.60 17.10 -7.96
C THR A 231 -9.52 17.81 -8.94
N LYS A 232 -9.71 19.12 -8.75
CA LYS A 232 -10.22 19.98 -9.82
C LYS A 232 -9.30 19.73 -11.01
N GLU A 233 -9.87 19.13 -12.05
CA GLU A 233 -9.31 19.10 -13.40
C GLU A 233 -8.92 20.52 -13.86
#